data_AF-A0A0N5CGS8-F1
#
_entry.id   AF-A0A0N5CGS8-F1
#
_cell.length_a   1.000
_cell.length_b   1.000
_cell.length_c   1.000
_cell.angle_alpha   90.00
_cell.angle_beta   90.00
_cell.angle_gamma   90.00
#
_symmetry.space_group_name_H-M   'P 1'
#
loop_
_entity.id
_entity.type
_entity.pdbx_description
1 polymer ?
#
loop_
_entity_poly.entity_id
_entity_poly.type
_entity_poly.pdbx_seq_one_letter_code
_entity_poly.pdbx_strand_id
1 'polypeptide(L)'
;MKLYVKEWCKRSIDGVKLINHYLLLFFLSILLLVDFSNAISTSSPSSIIDGNEEHKGFIHLDKLIIDDKDPDKYKSLILGKEENETLEPNIVVEDKNSEDDYTSKEGDSDVSEEIDKNALFDHGYLKAVNIDKLEEQWGTNERPKGNHDGFVATISEVFNDRKSFACPKVKERFITGTSVENISPEDIGIIASLGDNLATGYGLWPGSSIDFRGASFSSGGDTSIDGLVTIPSIIHEFSNKDIIGVSHGLGSKDQLPKSQLNLAQVNTNSGDLPKQAHELISRLKLIKDVDTYNTWTMVIITIGTDEVCNFCRGPDADALIEAIDILNRGIHKALIIMLGPVHVTSRTSLRKNLLKDRCNCSKDKNDEFMKKLSNAWIEGFQEVEDRVHAYRRSTFTLLQLPIFTITSRYPFSLFIKNSTNLNRRGHNYAAKWLWNRLVTGPSYNITQVLSQDSYYCPDSYCPFFRVPENFGKCVAVRKEDYEKNPELFEKSLHKGKSKKKKSEIYKRTGMIILVAATVVTTLSIIFYNKHKQINNRNMAKKGDSSRRADEDDESRTPNNGESPNDYLLSKNQEKV
;
A
#
# COMPACT_ATOMS: atom_id res chain seq x y z
N MET A 1 -81.10 -47.36 5.18
CA MET A 1 -79.86 -47.63 5.96
C MET A 1 -78.65 -48.11 5.14
N LYS A 2 -78.73 -48.34 3.82
CA LYS A 2 -77.57 -48.68 2.95
C LYS A 2 -76.98 -47.53 2.11
N LEU A 3 -77.57 -46.32 2.14
CA LEU A 3 -77.06 -45.14 1.44
C LEU A 3 -76.27 -44.17 2.35
N TYR A 4 -76.56 -44.12 3.65
CA TYR A 4 -75.87 -43.22 4.60
C TYR A 4 -74.47 -43.67 5.03
N VAL A 5 -74.17 -44.97 4.97
CA VAL A 5 -72.85 -45.51 5.38
C VAL A 5 -71.80 -45.33 4.26
N LYS A 6 -72.22 -45.23 3.00
CA LYS A 6 -71.32 -45.14 1.84
C LYS A 6 -70.76 -43.73 1.63
N GLU A 7 -71.51 -42.68 1.97
CA GLU A 7 -71.05 -41.28 1.89
C GLU A 7 -70.18 -40.86 3.09
N TRP A 8 -70.41 -41.45 4.28
CA TRP A 8 -69.63 -41.13 5.47
C TRP A 8 -68.21 -41.73 5.42
N CYS A 9 -68.06 -42.96 4.91
CA CYS A 9 -66.74 -43.56 4.66
C CYS A 9 -65.95 -42.82 3.56
N LYS A 10 -66.62 -42.29 2.53
CA LYS A 10 -65.92 -41.59 1.43
C LYS A 10 -65.36 -40.22 1.88
N ARG A 11 -66.12 -39.46 2.68
CA ARG A 11 -65.67 -38.16 3.25
C ARG A 11 -64.57 -38.30 4.30
N SER A 12 -64.55 -39.38 5.07
CA SER A 12 -63.47 -39.66 6.05
C SER A 12 -62.15 -40.05 5.37
N ILE A 13 -62.20 -40.73 4.22
CA ILE A 13 -60.99 -41.20 3.51
C ILE A 13 -60.34 -40.05 2.71
N ASP A 14 -61.12 -39.12 2.16
CA ASP A 14 -60.58 -37.98 1.39
C ASP A 14 -59.95 -36.91 2.29
N GLY A 15 -60.47 -36.69 3.51
CA GLY A 15 -59.88 -35.77 4.49
C GLY A 15 -58.55 -36.28 5.06
N VAL A 16 -58.43 -37.59 5.29
CA VAL A 16 -57.18 -38.22 5.76
C VAL A 16 -56.10 -38.20 4.67
N LYS A 17 -56.47 -38.36 3.39
CA LYS A 17 -55.53 -38.22 2.26
C LYS A 17 -55.02 -36.78 2.09
N LEU A 18 -55.88 -35.77 2.29
CA LEU A 18 -55.47 -34.38 2.18
C LEU A 18 -54.51 -33.98 3.32
N ILE A 19 -54.81 -34.39 4.56
CA ILE A 19 -53.93 -34.16 5.73
C ILE A 19 -52.59 -34.90 5.55
N ASN A 20 -52.60 -36.15 5.06
CA ASN A 20 -51.36 -36.87 4.78
C ASN A 20 -50.54 -36.21 3.67
N HIS A 21 -51.18 -35.60 2.66
CA HIS A 21 -50.45 -34.92 1.59
C HIS A 21 -49.81 -33.61 2.07
N TYR A 22 -50.49 -32.87 2.96
CA TYR A 22 -49.91 -31.67 3.59
C TYR A 22 -48.82 -31.99 4.62
N LEU A 23 -48.95 -33.09 5.38
CA LEU A 23 -47.85 -33.59 6.21
C LEU A 23 -46.66 -34.03 5.36
N LEU A 24 -46.91 -34.70 4.23
CA LEU A 24 -45.84 -35.10 3.30
C LEU A 24 -45.11 -33.87 2.72
N LEU A 25 -45.84 -32.83 2.30
CA LEU A 25 -45.27 -31.58 1.81
C LEU A 25 -44.51 -30.81 2.91
N PHE A 26 -45.01 -30.84 4.15
CA PHE A 26 -44.32 -30.26 5.30
C PHE A 26 -43.02 -31.01 5.60
N PHE A 27 -43.04 -32.35 5.61
CA PHE A 27 -41.83 -33.16 5.78
C PHE A 27 -40.86 -33.01 4.60
N LEU A 28 -41.32 -32.89 3.36
CA LEU A 28 -40.48 -32.58 2.20
C LEU A 28 -39.83 -31.20 2.30
N SER A 29 -40.55 -30.20 2.83
CA SER A 29 -39.98 -28.86 3.07
C SER A 29 -38.93 -28.86 4.18
N ILE A 30 -39.11 -29.68 5.21
CA ILE A 30 -38.13 -29.87 6.29
C ILE A 30 -36.92 -30.66 5.78
N LEU A 31 -37.11 -31.70 4.98
CA LEU A 31 -36.02 -32.46 4.34
C LEU A 31 -35.18 -31.57 3.42
N LEU A 32 -35.80 -30.70 2.62
CA LEU A 32 -35.08 -29.72 1.80
C LEU A 32 -34.31 -28.68 2.64
N LEU A 33 -34.79 -28.31 3.83
CA LEU A 33 -34.07 -27.45 4.77
C LEU A 33 -32.91 -28.19 5.47
N VAL A 34 -33.07 -29.48 5.78
CA VAL A 34 -32.03 -30.32 6.40
C VAL A 34 -30.92 -30.66 5.39
N ASP A 35 -31.24 -30.94 4.12
CA ASP A 35 -30.25 -31.13 3.06
C ASP A 35 -29.49 -29.82 2.75
N PHE A 36 -30.15 -28.66 2.82
CA PHE A 36 -29.48 -27.36 2.73
C PHE A 36 -28.57 -27.09 3.92
N SER A 37 -28.96 -27.49 5.13
CA SER A 37 -28.14 -27.33 6.32
C SER A 37 -26.96 -28.32 6.34
N ASN A 38 -27.12 -29.53 5.81
CA ASN A 38 -26.04 -30.52 5.68
C ASN A 38 -25.07 -30.21 4.53
N ALA A 39 -25.51 -29.52 3.47
CA ALA A 39 -24.65 -28.94 2.45
C ALA A 39 -23.83 -27.73 2.98
N ILE A 40 -24.28 -27.09 4.06
CA ILE A 40 -23.53 -26.06 4.80
C ILE A 40 -22.51 -26.70 5.77
N SER A 41 -22.70 -27.97 6.16
CA SER A 41 -21.85 -28.71 7.12
C SER A 41 -20.77 -29.59 6.49
N THR A 42 -20.72 -29.72 5.16
CA THR A 42 -19.74 -30.56 4.44
C THR A 42 -18.80 -29.72 3.58
N SER A 43 -17.95 -28.93 4.24
CA SER A 43 -16.67 -28.53 3.67
C SER A 43 -15.65 -28.29 4.79
N SER A 44 -15.33 -29.36 5.49
CA SER A 44 -14.14 -29.47 6.34
C SER A 44 -13.35 -30.67 5.83
N PRO A 45 -12.14 -30.49 5.26
CA PRO A 45 -11.26 -31.61 5.00
C PRO A 45 -10.41 -31.87 6.25
N SER A 46 -10.78 -32.89 7.01
CA SER A 46 -9.89 -33.72 7.82
C SER A 46 -10.11 -35.14 7.31
N SER A 47 -9.13 -35.98 6.96
CA SER A 47 -7.86 -36.21 7.63
C SER A 47 -7.06 -37.33 6.91
N ILE A 48 -5.72 -37.28 7.02
CA ILE A 48 -4.79 -38.40 7.26
C ILE A 48 -4.70 -39.57 6.24
N ILE A 49 -3.50 -39.77 5.67
CA ILE A 49 -2.86 -41.10 5.65
C ILE A 49 -1.40 -40.91 6.08
N ASP A 50 -1.09 -41.53 7.21
CA ASP A 50 0.24 -41.83 7.75
C ASP A 50 0.75 -43.12 7.08
N GLY A 51 2.05 -43.22 6.80
CA GLY A 51 2.62 -44.33 6.05
C GLY A 51 4.12 -44.21 5.82
N ASN A 52 4.87 -44.58 6.85
CA ASN A 52 6.30 -44.91 6.87
C ASN A 52 6.61 -46.07 5.90
N GLU A 53 7.65 -45.95 5.05
CA GLU A 53 8.88 -46.77 5.03
C GLU A 53 9.64 -46.80 3.67
N GLU A 54 10.96 -46.60 3.81
CA GLU A 54 12.10 -47.19 3.10
C GLU A 54 12.48 -46.88 1.63
N HIS A 55 13.57 -46.08 1.54
CA HIS A 55 14.87 -46.40 0.92
C HIS A 55 15.01 -46.59 -0.61
N LYS A 56 15.71 -45.64 -1.27
CA LYS A 56 17.15 -45.76 -1.67
C LYS A 56 17.60 -44.61 -2.60
N GLY A 57 18.83 -44.13 -2.37
CA GLY A 57 19.60 -43.36 -3.37
C GLY A 57 20.21 -42.03 -2.87
N PHE A 58 20.94 -41.96 -1.74
CA PHE A 58 22.42 -42.10 -1.63
C PHE A 58 23.20 -40.90 -2.26
N ILE A 59 24.24 -40.24 -1.70
CA ILE A 59 25.28 -40.44 -0.64
C ILE A 59 25.67 -39.00 -0.19
N HIS A 60 25.64 -38.62 1.11
CA HIS A 60 26.69 -38.75 2.15
C HIS A 60 27.97 -37.94 1.84
N LEU A 61 28.62 -37.21 2.74
CA LEU A 61 29.07 -37.53 4.10
C LEU A 61 29.14 -36.18 4.88
N ASP A 62 28.49 -36.00 6.03
CA ASP A 62 28.85 -36.50 7.38
C ASP A 62 30.26 -36.02 7.81
N LYS A 63 30.54 -35.55 9.03
CA LYS A 63 29.88 -35.76 10.33
C LYS A 63 30.66 -34.99 11.43
N LEU A 64 29.91 -34.45 12.42
CA LEU A 64 30.09 -34.63 13.90
C LEU A 64 31.43 -34.19 14.55
N ILE A 65 31.55 -33.74 15.81
CA ILE A 65 30.79 -33.98 17.05
C ILE A 65 31.33 -33.02 18.16
N ILE A 66 30.43 -32.55 19.03
CA ILE A 66 30.51 -32.31 20.51
C ILE A 66 31.39 -31.18 21.11
N ASP A 67 30.64 -30.34 21.86
CA ASP A 67 30.84 -29.64 23.13
C ASP A 67 32.21 -29.43 23.80
N ASP A 68 32.26 -28.21 24.35
CA ASP A 68 32.70 -27.81 25.69
C ASP A 68 34.08 -27.16 25.88
N LYS A 69 34.00 -26.00 26.55
CA LYS A 69 34.95 -25.39 27.49
C LYS A 69 36.22 -24.63 27.02
N ASP A 70 36.19 -23.39 27.51
CA ASP A 70 37.24 -22.58 28.15
C ASP A 70 38.06 -21.59 27.29
N PRO A 71 37.90 -20.27 27.55
CA PRO A 71 38.72 -19.22 26.98
C PRO A 71 39.86 -18.88 27.95
N ASP A 72 41.08 -19.38 27.72
CA ASP A 72 42.34 -18.79 28.20
C ASP A 72 43.53 -19.74 27.92
N LYS A 73 44.04 -19.79 26.68
CA LYS A 73 45.32 -20.46 26.43
C LYS A 73 46.01 -20.13 25.10
N TYR A 74 46.35 -18.88 24.82
CA TYR A 74 47.51 -18.57 23.96
C TYR A 74 48.16 -17.26 24.39
N LYS A 75 48.77 -17.32 25.59
CA LYS A 75 49.77 -16.37 26.08
C LYS A 75 51.06 -17.14 26.29
N SER A 76 51.80 -17.41 25.21
CA SER A 76 53.24 -17.69 25.20
C SER A 76 53.68 -18.06 23.79
N LEU A 77 54.93 -17.68 23.47
CA LEU A 77 55.65 -17.85 22.20
C LEU A 77 55.42 -16.67 21.22
N ILE A 78 56.12 -15.55 21.44
CA ILE A 78 57.51 -15.31 21.04
C ILE A 78 58.06 -14.13 21.87
N LEU A 79 59.05 -14.41 22.74
CA LEU A 79 60.12 -13.49 23.17
C LEU A 79 61.16 -13.48 22.02
N GLY A 80 61.93 -12.45 21.69
CA GLY A 80 62.22 -11.15 22.29
C GLY A 80 63.59 -10.72 21.72
N LYS A 81 63.82 -9.42 21.49
CA LYS A 81 65.15 -8.79 21.58
C LYS A 81 65.05 -7.25 21.62
N GLU A 82 65.57 -6.72 22.71
CA GLU A 82 66.03 -5.35 23.07
C GLU A 82 66.97 -4.74 21.99
N GLU A 83 67.33 -3.46 21.89
CA GLU A 83 67.17 -2.19 22.63
C GLU A 83 67.75 -1.05 21.74
N ASN A 84 67.57 0.21 22.16
CA ASN A 84 68.37 1.43 21.91
C ASN A 84 67.84 2.58 20.99
N GLU A 85 67.42 3.63 21.71
CA GLU A 85 67.95 5.03 21.70
C GLU A 85 67.53 6.08 20.63
N THR A 86 66.80 7.08 21.14
CA THR A 86 66.92 8.55 20.99
C THR A 86 66.78 9.22 19.61
N LEU A 87 65.83 10.16 19.46
CA LEU A 87 66.03 11.63 19.51
C LEU A 87 64.72 12.38 19.12
N GLU A 88 64.18 13.20 20.01
CA GLU A 88 63.37 14.41 19.71
C GLU A 88 64.32 15.64 19.73
N PRO A 89 63.94 16.91 19.43
CA PRO A 89 62.65 17.50 19.02
C PRO A 89 62.78 18.57 17.89
N ASN A 90 61.65 19.12 17.37
CA ASN A 90 61.31 20.57 17.44
C ASN A 90 60.33 21.08 16.36
N ILE A 91 59.23 21.67 16.86
CA ILE A 91 58.70 23.04 16.62
C ILE A 91 58.39 23.47 15.16
N VAL A 92 57.13 23.82 14.87
CA VAL A 92 56.62 25.21 14.66
C VAL A 92 55.15 25.13 14.23
N VAL A 93 54.31 25.84 14.99
CA VAL A 93 52.95 26.26 14.64
C VAL A 93 53.06 27.43 13.65
N GLU A 94 52.45 27.32 12.47
CA GLU A 94 52.06 28.50 11.68
C GLU A 94 50.59 28.35 11.23
N ASP A 95 49.75 29.18 11.85
CA ASP A 95 48.47 29.64 11.31
C ASP A 95 48.68 30.26 9.92
N LYS A 96 48.03 29.72 8.90
CA LYS A 96 47.71 30.47 7.68
C LYS A 96 46.24 30.28 7.33
N ASN A 97 45.49 31.34 7.60
CA ASN A 97 44.27 31.69 6.90
C ASN A 97 44.55 31.63 5.38
N SER A 98 43.83 30.77 4.66
CA SER A 98 43.61 30.96 3.22
C SER A 98 42.12 31.00 2.95
N GLU A 99 41.66 32.21 2.63
CA GLU A 99 40.44 32.44 1.87
C GLU A 99 40.67 31.85 0.47
N ASP A 100 40.15 30.64 0.23
CA ASP A 100 40.19 30.07 -1.12
C ASP A 100 38.96 30.56 -1.90
N ASP A 101 39.20 31.61 -2.69
CA ASP A 101 38.34 32.16 -3.71
C ASP A 101 38.08 31.12 -4.82
N TYR A 102 36.91 30.48 -4.77
CA TYR A 102 36.43 29.64 -5.87
C TYR A 102 35.84 30.50 -6.99
N THR A 103 36.71 30.94 -7.91
CA THR A 103 36.31 31.40 -9.24
C THR A 103 36.00 30.20 -10.13
N SER A 104 34.72 29.86 -10.29
CA SER A 104 34.26 28.93 -11.33
C SER A 104 34.17 29.66 -12.67
N LYS A 105 34.99 29.29 -13.64
CA LYS A 105 34.74 29.63 -15.05
C LYS A 105 33.57 28.81 -15.58
N GLU A 106 32.73 29.46 -16.36
CA GLU A 106 31.58 28.90 -17.08
C GLU A 106 32.00 27.84 -18.12
N GLY A 107 31.15 26.83 -18.32
CA GLY A 107 31.14 25.98 -19.53
C GLY A 107 31.55 24.52 -19.33
N ASP A 108 30.51 23.67 -19.22
CA ASP A 108 30.39 22.28 -19.68
C ASP A 108 31.35 21.13 -19.30
N SER A 109 30.70 19.95 -19.21
CA SER A 109 31.17 18.56 -19.16
C SER A 109 32.13 18.16 -18.04
N ASP A 110 31.64 17.32 -17.10
CA ASP A 110 32.01 15.91 -17.12
C ASP A 110 31.15 15.08 -16.16
N VAL A 111 30.45 14.11 -16.75
CA VAL A 111 29.93 12.91 -16.09
C VAL A 111 31.10 11.95 -15.99
N SER A 112 31.73 11.91 -14.81
CA SER A 112 32.30 10.75 -14.12
C SER A 112 33.25 11.27 -13.05
N GLU A 113 33.12 10.78 -11.82
CA GLU A 113 34.16 10.99 -10.82
C GLU A 113 35.33 10.08 -11.23
N GLU A 114 36.32 10.61 -11.98
CA GLU A 114 37.49 9.82 -12.36
C GLU A 114 38.18 9.21 -11.13
N ILE A 115 38.47 7.92 -11.26
CA ILE A 115 39.09 7.05 -10.25
C ILE A 115 40.59 7.37 -10.16
N ASP A 116 41.06 7.77 -8.99
CA ASP A 116 42.48 7.66 -8.66
C ASP A 116 42.84 6.18 -8.50
N LYS A 117 43.55 5.63 -9.49
CA LYS A 117 43.91 4.21 -9.61
C LYS A 117 44.97 3.75 -8.59
N ASN A 118 45.50 4.66 -7.77
CA ASN A 118 46.59 4.37 -6.83
C ASN A 118 46.14 4.21 -5.37
N ALA A 119 44.85 4.37 -5.07
CA ALA A 119 44.35 4.18 -3.71
C ALA A 119 44.05 2.70 -3.43
N LEU A 120 45.09 1.96 -3.05
CA LEU A 120 45.02 0.61 -2.50
C LEU A 120 44.24 0.67 -1.17
N PHE A 121 42.95 0.29 -1.20
CA PHE A 121 42.10 0.27 -0.01
C PHE A 121 42.01 -1.12 0.61
N ASP A 122 42.53 -1.20 1.82
CA ASP A 122 42.37 -2.28 2.78
C ASP A 122 40.88 -2.59 3.05
N HIS A 123 40.47 -3.83 2.79
CA HIS A 123 39.09 -4.31 2.89
C HIS A 123 38.60 -4.56 4.34
N GLY A 124 39.37 -4.16 5.36
CA GLY A 124 39.11 -4.48 6.77
C GLY A 124 37.95 -3.75 7.48
N TYR A 125 37.35 -2.71 6.89
CA TYR A 125 36.37 -1.85 7.60
C TYR A 125 34.91 -1.91 7.09
N LEU A 126 34.57 -2.87 6.22
CA LEU A 126 33.19 -3.10 5.77
C LEU A 126 32.34 -3.83 6.84
N LYS A 127 32.14 -3.22 8.00
CA LYS A 127 30.96 -3.55 8.81
C LYS A 127 29.75 -2.89 8.14
N ALA A 128 28.92 -3.72 7.51
CA ALA A 128 27.65 -3.35 6.90
C ALA A 128 26.86 -2.40 7.80
N VAL A 129 26.67 -1.15 7.37
CA VAL A 129 25.71 -0.26 8.02
C VAL A 129 24.36 -0.61 7.42
N ASN A 130 23.56 -1.34 8.20
CA ASN A 130 22.18 -1.62 7.84
C ASN A 130 21.40 -0.31 7.79
N ILE A 131 20.69 -0.01 6.70
CA ILE A 131 19.78 1.15 6.60
C ILE A 131 18.73 1.12 7.69
N ASP A 132 18.30 -0.07 8.11
CA ASP A 132 17.37 -0.21 9.23
C ASP A 132 17.92 0.49 10.48
N LYS A 133 19.24 0.52 10.69
CA LYS A 133 19.87 1.25 11.81
C LYS A 133 19.95 2.77 11.58
N LEU A 134 19.99 3.23 10.33
CA LEU A 134 19.91 4.66 10.02
C LEU A 134 18.47 5.15 10.23
N GLU A 135 17.46 4.44 9.73
CA GLU A 135 16.03 4.76 9.93
C GLU A 135 15.57 4.52 11.38
N GLU A 136 16.06 3.49 12.10
CA GLU A 136 15.85 3.33 13.55
C GLU A 136 16.41 4.51 14.36
N GLN A 137 17.45 5.21 13.86
CA GLN A 137 18.01 6.37 14.55
C GLN A 137 17.21 7.67 14.38
N TRP A 138 16.31 7.76 13.40
CA TRP A 138 15.39 8.89 13.21
C TRP A 138 14.01 8.66 13.83
N GLY A 139 13.90 7.71 14.77
CA GLY A 139 12.71 7.52 15.58
C GLY A 139 11.61 6.74 14.87
N THR A 140 11.49 5.46 15.22
CA THR A 140 10.31 4.86 15.87
C THR A 140 10.70 3.45 16.28
N ASN A 141 10.65 3.15 17.58
CA ASN A 141 10.38 1.79 18.03
C ASN A 141 8.94 1.49 17.57
N GLU A 142 8.71 0.32 16.97
CA GLU A 142 7.38 -0.17 16.50
C GLU A 142 6.93 0.18 15.07
N ARG A 143 7.83 0.10 14.08
CA ARG A 143 7.38 -0.33 12.74
C ARG A 143 7.01 -1.82 12.81
N PRO A 144 5.98 -2.32 12.09
CA PRO A 144 5.81 -3.76 11.90
C PRO A 144 7.13 -4.26 11.30
N LYS A 145 7.87 -5.06 12.08
CA LYS A 145 9.06 -5.72 11.57
C LYS A 145 8.59 -6.59 10.41
N GLY A 146 8.72 -6.08 9.19
CA GLY A 146 8.68 -6.91 8.01
C GLY A 146 9.62 -8.07 8.28
N ASN A 147 9.10 -9.29 8.19
CA ASN A 147 9.82 -10.49 8.58
C ASN A 147 11.26 -10.44 8.03
N HIS A 148 12.27 -10.45 8.91
CA HIS A 148 13.68 -10.26 8.52
C HIS A 148 14.24 -11.41 7.66
N ASP A 149 13.45 -12.46 7.42
CA ASP A 149 13.68 -13.47 6.37
C ASP A 149 13.34 -12.94 4.96
N GLY A 150 13.16 -11.62 4.80
CA GLY A 150 12.69 -10.96 3.59
C GLY A 150 13.65 -11.07 2.42
N PHE A 151 13.09 -11.37 1.25
CA PHE A 151 13.75 -11.39 -0.05
C PHE A 151 14.72 -10.20 -0.23
N VAL A 152 16.02 -10.49 -0.25
CA VAL A 152 17.06 -9.52 -0.62
C VAL A 152 17.04 -9.39 -2.13
N ALA A 153 16.75 -8.20 -2.65
CA ALA A 153 16.83 -7.92 -4.08
C ALA A 153 18.27 -8.21 -4.55
N THR A 154 18.42 -9.14 -5.49
CA THR A 154 19.74 -9.50 -6.02
C THR A 154 20.02 -8.60 -7.22
N ILE A 155 20.99 -7.70 -7.08
CA ILE A 155 21.41 -6.83 -8.19
C ILE A 155 22.26 -7.68 -9.14
N SER A 156 21.65 -8.16 -10.21
CA SER A 156 22.35 -8.95 -11.25
C SER A 156 23.01 -8.08 -12.31
N GLU A 157 22.43 -6.92 -12.61
CA GLU A 157 22.82 -6.06 -13.73
C GLU A 157 22.73 -4.58 -13.35
N VAL A 158 23.61 -3.78 -13.97
CA VAL A 158 23.70 -2.34 -13.78
C VAL A 158 23.98 -1.64 -15.11
N PHE A 159 23.58 -0.37 -15.23
CA PHE A 159 23.83 0.47 -16.42
C PHE A 159 24.22 1.89 -15.99
N ASN A 160 24.90 2.65 -16.85
CA ASN A 160 25.32 4.02 -16.56
C ASN A 160 24.74 5.04 -17.55
N ASP A 161 24.42 4.59 -18.75
CA ASP A 161 24.05 5.43 -19.88
C ASP A 161 23.18 4.61 -20.85
N ARG A 162 22.73 5.24 -21.94
CA ARG A 162 21.90 4.57 -22.93
C ARG A 162 22.62 3.42 -23.65
N LYS A 163 23.94 3.52 -23.83
CA LYS A 163 24.73 2.53 -24.56
C LYS A 163 24.96 1.25 -23.76
N SER A 164 25.05 1.39 -22.44
CA SER A 164 25.23 0.30 -21.47
C SER A 164 23.90 -0.26 -20.95
N PHE A 165 22.76 0.28 -21.39
CA PHE A 165 21.45 -0.22 -21.00
C PHE A 165 21.21 -1.64 -21.53
N ALA A 166 21.19 -2.60 -20.61
CA ALA A 166 20.98 -4.02 -20.89
C ALA A 166 19.88 -4.67 -20.05
N CYS A 167 19.13 -3.88 -19.27
CA CYS A 167 18.15 -4.42 -18.33
C CYS A 167 17.04 -5.22 -19.04
N PRO A 168 16.54 -6.31 -18.43
CA PRO A 168 15.51 -7.15 -19.03
C PRO A 168 14.17 -6.41 -19.10
N LYS A 169 13.56 -6.40 -20.30
CA LYS A 169 12.16 -6.01 -20.48
C LYS A 169 11.26 -7.18 -20.08
N VAL A 170 10.30 -6.91 -19.20
CA VAL A 170 9.52 -7.93 -18.47
C VAL A 170 8.07 -7.99 -18.89
N LYS A 171 7.53 -6.92 -19.53
CA LYS A 171 6.14 -6.88 -19.99
C LYS A 171 5.83 -7.98 -21.01
N GLU A 172 6.81 -8.47 -21.75
CA GLU A 172 6.63 -9.59 -22.70
C GLU A 172 6.61 -10.96 -22.04
N ARG A 173 7.23 -11.12 -20.86
CA ARG A 173 7.43 -12.41 -20.19
C ARG A 173 6.52 -12.63 -18.99
N PHE A 174 6.13 -11.55 -18.31
CA PHE A 174 5.38 -11.60 -17.07
C PHE A 174 4.04 -10.87 -17.15
N ILE A 175 3.11 -11.22 -16.26
CA ILE A 175 1.89 -10.46 -16.02
C ILE A 175 2.24 -9.27 -15.13
N THR A 176 2.07 -8.07 -15.67
CA THR A 176 2.47 -6.81 -15.02
C THR A 176 1.31 -5.82 -14.98
N GLY A 177 1.36 -4.87 -14.05
CA GLY A 177 0.42 -3.73 -14.02
C GLY A 177 -1.05 -4.10 -13.75
N THR A 178 -1.32 -5.26 -13.16
CA THR A 178 -2.68 -5.65 -12.73
C THR A 178 -3.03 -5.11 -11.35
N SER A 179 -2.03 -4.97 -10.49
CA SER A 179 -2.14 -4.50 -9.11
C SER A 179 -0.87 -3.77 -8.69
N VAL A 180 -0.88 -3.17 -7.49
CA VAL A 180 0.24 -2.34 -6.98
C VAL A 180 1.51 -3.15 -6.76
N GLU A 181 1.39 -4.42 -6.40
CA GLU A 181 2.51 -5.31 -6.12
C GLU A 181 3.30 -5.76 -7.37
N ASN A 182 2.76 -5.59 -8.58
CA ASN A 182 3.37 -6.04 -9.83
C ASN A 182 3.52 -4.96 -10.91
N ILE A 183 3.73 -3.70 -10.50
CA ILE A 183 4.01 -2.59 -11.40
C ILE A 183 5.48 -2.66 -11.85
N SER A 184 5.71 -2.84 -13.14
CA SER A 184 7.03 -2.72 -13.76
C SER A 184 7.28 -1.29 -14.29
N PRO A 185 8.53 -0.89 -14.56
CA PRO A 185 8.82 0.39 -15.22
C PRO A 185 8.04 0.57 -16.54
N GLU A 186 7.83 -0.50 -17.31
CA GLU A 186 7.10 -0.49 -18.59
C GLU A 186 5.57 -0.29 -18.45
N ASP A 187 5.03 -0.29 -17.23
CA ASP A 187 3.61 -0.07 -16.99
C ASP A 187 3.25 1.40 -16.80
N ILE A 188 4.24 2.24 -16.50
CA ILE A 188 4.05 3.68 -16.28
C ILE A 188 3.81 4.36 -17.63
N GLY A 189 2.60 4.93 -17.80
CA GLY A 189 2.25 5.69 -19.00
C GLY A 189 1.99 7.17 -18.72
N ILE A 190 1.83 7.55 -17.46
CA ILE A 190 1.63 8.94 -17.04
C ILE A 190 2.57 9.23 -15.86
N ILE A 191 3.30 10.34 -15.93
CA ILE A 191 4.08 10.90 -14.83
C ILE A 191 3.52 12.27 -14.45
N ALA A 192 3.41 12.50 -13.14
CA ALA A 192 3.08 13.81 -12.58
C ALA A 192 4.02 14.15 -11.44
N SER A 193 4.19 15.44 -11.17
CA SER A 193 4.95 15.92 -10.02
C SER A 193 4.20 16.99 -9.26
N LEU A 194 4.14 16.86 -7.94
CA LEU A 194 3.62 17.86 -7.01
C LEU A 194 4.74 18.22 -6.04
N GLY A 195 4.66 19.38 -5.38
CA GLY A 195 5.65 19.75 -4.39
C GLY A 195 6.12 21.18 -4.42
N ASP A 196 7.32 21.38 -3.90
CA ASP A 196 8.03 22.64 -3.70
C ASP A 196 9.10 22.94 -4.77
N ASN A 197 10.04 23.84 -4.44
CA ASN A 197 11.10 24.32 -5.33
C ASN A 197 11.84 23.16 -6.01
N LEU A 198 12.07 22.07 -5.28
CA LEU A 198 12.87 20.95 -5.77
C LEU A 198 12.20 20.26 -6.98
N ALA A 199 10.88 20.04 -6.94
CA ALA A 199 10.17 19.45 -8.08
C ALA A 199 10.02 20.43 -9.26
N THR A 200 10.09 21.75 -9.04
CA THR A 200 10.03 22.72 -10.15
C THR A 200 11.33 22.82 -10.96
N GLY A 201 12.47 22.35 -10.42
CA GLY A 201 13.78 22.60 -11.01
C GLY A 201 14.22 24.07 -10.87
N TYR A 202 13.81 24.72 -9.78
CA TYR A 202 14.12 26.12 -9.52
C TYR A 202 15.63 26.36 -9.40
N GLY A 203 16.16 27.31 -10.18
CA GLY A 203 17.58 27.67 -10.16
C GLY A 203 18.51 26.72 -10.91
N LEU A 204 17.98 25.72 -11.62
CA LEU A 204 18.79 24.82 -12.46
C LEU A 204 19.35 25.51 -13.70
N TRP A 205 18.71 26.58 -14.18
CA TRP A 205 19.25 27.40 -15.26
C TRP A 205 20.22 28.44 -14.68
N PRO A 206 21.52 28.38 -15.04
CA PRO A 206 22.53 29.26 -14.46
C PRO A 206 22.18 30.75 -14.62
N GLY A 207 22.39 31.53 -13.56
CA GLY A 207 22.17 32.97 -13.58
C GLY A 207 20.69 33.41 -13.63
N SER A 208 19.74 32.48 -13.48
CA SER A 208 18.31 32.82 -13.44
C SER A 208 17.56 32.12 -12.30
N SER A 209 16.45 32.72 -11.89
CA SER A 209 15.48 32.14 -10.95
C SER A 209 14.27 31.54 -11.67
N ILE A 210 14.46 31.07 -12.90
CA ILE A 210 13.38 30.49 -13.71
C ILE A 210 13.24 29.00 -13.39
N ASP A 211 12.01 28.53 -13.26
CA ASP A 211 11.68 27.10 -13.11
C ASP A 211 12.14 26.32 -14.35
N PHE A 212 13.17 25.48 -14.21
CA PHE A 212 13.59 24.59 -15.29
C PHE A 212 12.96 23.21 -15.12
N ARG A 213 11.64 23.13 -15.36
CA ARG A 213 10.87 21.89 -15.15
C ARG A 213 11.32 20.76 -16.04
N GLY A 214 11.75 21.06 -17.27
CA GLY A 214 12.33 20.08 -18.20
C GLY A 214 13.62 19.43 -17.70
N ALA A 215 14.28 20.04 -16.71
CA ALA A 215 15.47 19.55 -16.04
C ALA A 215 15.20 19.02 -14.60
N SER A 216 13.95 19.00 -14.15
CA SER A 216 13.62 18.53 -12.81
C SER A 216 13.81 17.02 -12.70
N PHE A 217 14.37 16.54 -11.59
CA PHE A 217 14.71 15.12 -11.42
C PHE A 217 13.45 14.23 -11.41
N SER A 218 12.32 14.77 -10.97
CA SER A 218 11.07 14.04 -10.78
C SER A 218 10.26 13.86 -12.07
N SER A 219 10.28 14.83 -12.99
CA SER A 219 9.42 14.81 -14.18
C SER A 219 10.02 15.48 -15.43
N GLY A 220 11.27 15.93 -15.41
CA GLY A 220 11.92 16.52 -16.57
C GLY A 220 12.12 15.51 -17.72
N GLY A 221 12.13 16.00 -18.95
CA GLY A 221 12.35 15.18 -20.15
C GLY A 221 13.12 15.87 -21.27
N ASP A 222 13.80 16.99 -21.00
CA ASP A 222 14.52 17.73 -22.05
C ASP A 222 15.79 17.01 -22.56
N THR A 223 16.26 15.99 -21.84
CA THR A 223 17.44 15.21 -22.21
C THR A 223 17.22 13.71 -21.98
N SER A 224 18.03 12.87 -22.64
CA SER A 224 18.15 11.46 -22.30
C SER A 224 18.95 11.26 -21.00
N ILE A 225 19.05 9.99 -20.57
CA ILE A 225 19.88 9.59 -19.44
C ILE A 225 21.37 9.95 -19.60
N ASP A 226 21.84 10.19 -20.83
CA ASP A 226 23.23 10.57 -21.13
C ASP A 226 23.52 12.05 -20.80
N GLY A 227 22.49 12.88 -20.67
CA GLY A 227 22.62 14.33 -20.43
C GLY A 227 22.27 14.71 -19.00
N LEU A 228 20.99 14.91 -18.76
CA LEU A 228 20.44 15.18 -17.44
C LEU A 228 19.49 14.05 -17.04
N VAL A 229 19.77 13.47 -15.89
CA VAL A 229 19.15 12.24 -15.44
C VAL A 229 17.89 12.59 -14.65
N THR A 230 16.78 12.06 -15.11
CA THR A 230 15.45 12.25 -14.51
C THR A 230 14.73 10.91 -14.43
N ILE A 231 13.70 10.80 -13.60
CA ILE A 231 12.88 9.58 -13.54
C ILE A 231 12.24 9.25 -14.90
N PRO A 232 11.63 10.20 -15.64
CA PRO A 232 11.12 9.90 -16.98
C PRO A 232 12.20 9.42 -17.95
N SER A 233 13.40 10.04 -17.94
CA SER A 233 14.47 9.62 -18.86
C SER A 233 14.92 8.19 -18.59
N ILE A 234 14.93 7.75 -17.32
CA ILE A 234 15.27 6.36 -16.98
C ILE A 234 14.15 5.40 -17.40
N ILE A 235 12.89 5.72 -17.10
CA ILE A 235 11.73 4.88 -17.48
C ILE A 235 11.62 4.73 -19.01
N HIS A 236 12.00 5.75 -19.76
CA HIS A 236 12.00 5.72 -21.22
C HIS A 236 12.95 4.65 -21.80
N GLU A 237 14.03 4.27 -21.11
CA GLU A 237 14.90 3.18 -21.58
C GLU A 237 14.21 1.80 -21.50
N PHE A 238 13.27 1.64 -20.56
CA PHE A 238 12.45 0.43 -20.45
C PHE A 238 11.30 0.42 -21.46
N SER A 239 10.63 1.55 -21.65
CA SER A 239 9.43 1.68 -22.47
C SER A 239 9.67 2.50 -23.73
N ASN A 240 9.41 1.90 -24.91
CA ASN A 240 9.45 2.61 -26.18
C ASN A 240 8.21 3.51 -26.42
N LYS A 241 7.41 3.80 -25.39
CA LYS A 241 6.19 4.61 -25.48
C LYS A 241 6.42 5.99 -24.87
N ASP A 242 5.82 7.00 -25.48
CA ASP A 242 5.79 8.34 -24.92
C ASP A 242 5.02 8.34 -23.59
N ILE A 243 5.63 8.93 -22.57
CA ILE A 243 5.05 9.08 -21.24
C ILE A 243 4.32 10.43 -21.20
N ILE A 244 3.05 10.43 -20.86
CA ILE A 244 2.26 11.66 -20.75
C ILE A 244 2.61 12.37 -19.44
N GLY A 245 2.62 13.70 -19.46
CA GLY A 245 2.86 14.52 -18.27
C GLY A 245 4.31 14.89 -18.00
N VAL A 246 5.24 14.37 -18.81
CA VAL A 246 6.66 14.77 -18.79
C VAL A 246 6.78 16.28 -19.02
N SER A 247 7.68 16.89 -18.27
CA SER A 247 7.94 18.32 -18.31
C SER A 247 9.01 18.65 -19.34
N HIS A 248 8.82 19.77 -20.04
CA HIS A 248 9.75 20.28 -21.03
C HIS A 248 9.88 21.79 -20.94
N GLY A 249 11.11 22.27 -21.07
CA GLY A 249 11.44 23.68 -21.13
C GLY A 249 11.45 24.40 -19.77
N LEU A 250 11.49 25.73 -19.88
CA LEU A 250 11.61 26.70 -18.80
C LEU A 250 10.26 27.42 -18.61
N GLY A 251 9.79 27.54 -17.37
CA GLY A 251 8.58 28.30 -17.05
C GLY A 251 7.75 27.73 -15.91
N SER A 252 6.82 28.55 -15.42
CA SER A 252 5.87 28.14 -14.40
C SER A 252 4.81 27.17 -14.96
N LYS A 253 4.09 26.48 -14.06
CA LYS A 253 3.01 25.54 -14.41
C LYS A 253 1.88 26.15 -15.27
N ASP A 254 1.76 27.48 -15.29
CA ASP A 254 0.72 28.22 -16.02
C ASP A 254 1.23 28.75 -17.38
N GLN A 255 2.56 28.84 -17.55
CA GLN A 255 3.19 29.22 -18.81
C GLN A 255 3.40 28.01 -19.74
N LEU A 256 3.59 26.82 -19.16
CA LEU A 256 3.82 25.60 -19.90
C LEU A 256 2.50 24.88 -20.27
N PRO A 257 2.51 24.02 -21.32
CA PRO A 257 1.32 23.29 -21.75
C PRO A 257 0.65 22.51 -20.62
N LYS A 258 -0.68 22.53 -20.57
CA LYS A 258 -1.47 21.81 -19.54
C LYS A 258 -1.35 20.28 -19.62
N SER A 259 -0.79 19.74 -20.70
CA SER A 259 -0.43 18.33 -20.83
C SER A 259 0.78 17.95 -19.98
N GLN A 260 1.63 18.91 -19.60
CA GLN A 260 2.71 18.69 -18.62
C GLN A 260 2.12 18.71 -17.21
N LEU A 261 2.44 17.68 -16.41
CA LEU A 261 1.79 17.41 -15.13
C LEU A 261 2.73 17.67 -13.93
N ASN A 262 3.75 18.49 -14.12
CA ASN A 262 4.51 19.05 -13.01
C ASN A 262 3.81 20.33 -12.50
N LEU A 263 3.09 20.16 -11.40
CA LEU A 263 2.28 21.18 -10.74
C LEU A 263 2.91 21.69 -9.44
N ALA A 264 4.15 21.29 -9.17
CA ALA A 264 4.95 21.84 -8.08
C ALA A 264 5.06 23.36 -8.21
N GLN A 265 5.19 24.05 -7.07
CA GLN A 265 5.21 25.51 -7.01
C GLN A 265 6.35 25.98 -6.14
N VAL A 266 6.93 27.10 -6.55
CA VAL A 266 8.01 27.73 -5.80
C VAL A 266 7.46 28.32 -4.49
N ASN A 267 8.23 28.23 -3.40
CA ASN A 267 7.89 28.76 -2.07
C ASN A 267 6.57 28.23 -1.48
N THR A 268 6.23 26.98 -1.78
CA THR A 268 5.02 26.33 -1.26
C THR A 268 5.37 25.38 -0.11
N ASN A 269 4.38 25.01 0.70
CA ASN A 269 4.55 24.09 1.82
C ASN A 269 3.50 22.98 1.79
N SER A 270 3.58 22.04 2.74
CA SER A 270 2.64 20.91 2.86
C SER A 270 1.16 21.30 2.80
N GLY A 271 0.77 22.45 3.35
CA GLY A 271 -0.60 22.98 3.35
C GLY A 271 -1.17 23.31 1.96
N ASP A 272 -0.32 23.49 0.94
CA ASP A 272 -0.76 23.82 -0.43
C ASP A 272 -0.95 22.59 -1.32
N LEU A 273 -0.50 21.41 -0.88
CA LEU A 273 -0.59 20.18 -1.68
C LEU A 273 -2.02 19.80 -2.11
N PRO A 274 -3.09 19.99 -1.29
CA PRO A 274 -4.46 19.75 -1.74
C PRO A 274 -4.83 20.52 -3.02
N LYS A 275 -4.39 21.78 -3.13
CA LYS A 275 -4.65 22.60 -4.34
C LYS A 275 -3.93 22.03 -5.56
N GLN A 276 -2.68 21.60 -5.40
CA GLN A 276 -1.92 20.97 -6.49
C GLN A 276 -2.56 19.64 -6.92
N ALA A 277 -3.03 18.83 -5.95
CA ALA A 277 -3.74 17.59 -6.22
C ALA A 277 -5.05 17.81 -6.99
N HIS A 278 -5.85 18.82 -6.60
CA HIS A 278 -7.06 19.19 -7.33
C HIS A 278 -6.78 19.60 -8.78
N GLU A 279 -5.73 20.39 -9.01
CA GLU A 279 -5.30 20.77 -10.35
C GLU A 279 -4.84 19.55 -11.16
N LEU A 280 -4.13 18.59 -10.55
CA LEU A 280 -3.73 17.35 -11.21
C LEU A 280 -4.93 16.57 -11.72
N ILE A 281 -5.94 16.36 -10.87
CA ILE A 281 -7.15 15.64 -11.27
C ILE A 281 -7.88 16.39 -12.38
N SER A 282 -7.86 17.72 -12.35
CA SER A 282 -8.48 18.56 -13.38
C SER A 282 -7.76 18.42 -14.72
N ARG A 283 -6.42 18.45 -14.74
CA ARG A 283 -5.62 18.27 -15.96
C ARG A 283 -5.70 16.84 -16.51
N LEU A 284 -5.69 15.82 -15.64
CA LEU A 284 -5.84 14.42 -16.05
C LEU A 284 -7.16 14.17 -16.80
N LYS A 285 -8.25 14.83 -16.41
CA LYS A 285 -9.54 14.72 -17.12
C LYS A 285 -9.52 15.32 -18.54
N LEU A 286 -8.61 16.25 -18.79
CA LEU A 286 -8.47 16.93 -20.09
C LEU A 286 -7.62 16.11 -21.07
N ILE A 287 -6.77 15.20 -20.59
CA ILE A 287 -5.96 14.32 -21.42
C ILE A 287 -6.85 13.35 -22.20
N LYS A 288 -6.69 13.31 -23.52
CA LYS A 288 -7.42 12.41 -24.45
C LYS A 288 -6.50 11.43 -25.18
N ASP A 289 -5.19 11.66 -25.15
CA ASP A 289 -4.19 10.87 -25.87
C ASP A 289 -4.03 9.45 -25.31
N VAL A 290 -4.44 9.25 -24.05
CA VAL A 290 -4.36 7.96 -23.36
C VAL A 290 -5.60 7.73 -22.50
N ASP A 291 -5.97 6.45 -22.31
CA ASP A 291 -6.97 6.04 -21.33
C ASP A 291 -6.41 6.18 -19.91
N THR A 292 -6.62 7.36 -19.32
CA THR A 292 -6.17 7.70 -17.96
C THR A 292 -6.79 6.80 -16.87
N TYR A 293 -7.89 6.10 -17.16
CA TYR A 293 -8.51 5.19 -16.19
C TYR A 293 -7.73 3.88 -16.09
N ASN A 294 -7.27 3.33 -17.21
CA ASN A 294 -6.58 2.03 -17.25
C ASN A 294 -5.05 2.13 -17.24
N THR A 295 -4.50 3.33 -17.39
CA THR A 295 -3.06 3.60 -17.43
C THR A 295 -2.53 3.92 -16.04
N TRP A 296 -1.38 3.32 -15.67
CA TRP A 296 -0.73 3.63 -14.41
C TRP A 296 -0.15 5.05 -14.42
N THR A 297 -0.50 5.81 -13.40
CA THR A 297 0.02 7.14 -13.13
C THR A 297 1.03 7.06 -11.99
N MET A 298 2.27 7.44 -12.25
CA MET A 298 3.28 7.67 -11.22
C MET A 298 3.22 9.14 -10.79
N VAL A 299 2.96 9.40 -9.51
CA VAL A 299 2.94 10.77 -8.97
C VAL A 299 4.08 10.90 -7.97
N ILE A 300 5.06 11.75 -8.28
CA ILE A 300 6.18 12.05 -7.39
C ILE A 300 5.89 13.36 -6.66
N ILE A 301 5.74 13.28 -5.35
CA ILE A 301 5.48 14.42 -4.48
C ILE A 301 6.77 14.75 -3.73
N THR A 302 7.34 15.94 -3.92
CA THR A 302 8.52 16.39 -3.16
C THR A 302 8.17 17.58 -2.30
N ILE A 303 8.13 17.41 -0.99
CA ILE A 303 7.68 18.49 -0.12
C ILE A 303 8.50 18.54 1.16
N GLY A 304 8.72 19.76 1.63
CA GLY A 304 9.21 20.01 2.98
C GLY A 304 10.61 20.56 3.05
N THR A 305 11.37 20.58 1.95
CA THR A 305 12.73 21.12 1.98
C THR A 305 12.69 22.62 2.28
N ASP A 306 11.85 23.37 1.57
CA ASP A 306 11.68 24.81 1.83
C ASP A 306 10.98 25.07 3.17
N GLU A 307 10.04 24.20 3.56
CA GLU A 307 9.30 24.33 4.81
C GLU A 307 10.20 24.15 6.03
N VAL A 308 11.04 23.11 6.02
CA VAL A 308 12.11 22.89 7.01
C VAL A 308 13.08 24.05 6.99
N CYS A 309 13.48 24.55 5.83
CA CYS A 309 14.53 25.54 5.71
C CYS A 309 14.13 26.95 6.17
N ASN A 310 12.89 27.33 5.89
CA ASN A 310 12.36 28.66 6.18
C ASN A 310 11.69 28.73 7.57
N PHE A 311 11.02 27.66 7.99
CA PHE A 311 10.16 27.68 9.19
C PHE A 311 10.56 26.68 10.27
N CYS A 312 11.41 25.69 9.97
CA CYS A 312 11.83 24.65 10.92
C CYS A 312 10.65 23.96 11.64
N ARG A 313 9.61 23.63 10.88
CA ARG A 313 8.40 22.97 11.38
C ARG A 313 8.17 21.61 10.70
N GLY A 314 7.43 20.75 11.39
CA GLY A 314 6.90 19.51 10.81
C GLY A 314 5.83 19.80 9.75
N PRO A 315 5.42 18.77 8.99
CA PRO A 315 4.43 18.90 7.94
C PRO A 315 3.04 19.21 8.51
N ASP A 316 2.20 19.79 7.68
CA ASP A 316 0.75 19.80 7.86
C ASP A 316 0.19 18.43 7.45
N ALA A 317 0.11 17.50 8.41
CA ALA A 317 -0.33 16.13 8.17
C ALA A 317 -1.77 16.04 7.62
N ASP A 318 -2.68 16.91 8.09
CA ASP A 318 -4.05 16.98 7.61
C ASP A 318 -4.11 17.34 6.12
N ALA A 319 -3.31 18.32 5.69
CA ALA A 319 -3.22 18.69 4.28
C ALA A 319 -2.57 17.58 3.43
N LEU A 320 -1.58 16.86 3.95
CA LEU A 320 -1.01 15.70 3.26
C LEU A 320 -2.07 14.61 3.06
N ILE A 321 -2.83 14.28 4.11
CA ILE A 321 -3.94 13.32 4.06
C ILE A 321 -5.00 13.77 3.07
N GLU A 322 -5.41 15.04 3.09
CA GLU A 322 -6.40 15.59 2.17
C GLU A 322 -5.92 15.47 0.71
N ALA A 323 -4.67 15.83 0.43
CA ALA A 323 -4.08 15.70 -0.90
C ALA A 323 -4.13 14.25 -1.39
N ILE A 324 -3.74 13.29 -0.55
CA ILE A 324 -3.82 11.86 -0.91
C ILE A 324 -5.27 11.38 -1.08
N ASP A 325 -6.20 11.86 -0.27
CA ASP A 325 -7.64 11.58 -0.43
C ASP A 325 -8.18 12.09 -1.77
N ILE A 326 -7.72 13.26 -2.24
CA ILE A 326 -8.04 13.80 -3.56
C ILE A 326 -7.47 12.90 -4.66
N LEU A 327 -6.20 12.51 -4.57
CA LEU A 327 -5.54 11.65 -5.55
C LEU A 327 -6.17 10.26 -5.62
N ASN A 328 -6.46 9.64 -4.47
CA ASN A 328 -7.13 8.35 -4.38
C ASN A 328 -8.51 8.39 -5.05
N ARG A 329 -9.31 9.44 -4.83
CA ARG A 329 -10.61 9.58 -5.49
C ARG A 329 -10.50 9.88 -6.98
N GLY A 330 -9.47 10.61 -7.40
CA GLY A 330 -9.33 11.12 -8.76
C GLY A 330 -8.56 10.20 -9.73
N ILE A 331 -7.71 9.30 -9.24
CA ILE A 331 -6.85 8.43 -10.05
C ILE A 331 -7.21 6.96 -9.80
N HIS A 332 -7.45 6.20 -10.87
CA HIS A 332 -7.86 4.79 -10.72
C HIS A 332 -6.67 3.87 -10.43
N LYS A 333 -5.56 4.05 -11.17
CA LYS A 333 -4.31 3.30 -11.05
C LYS A 333 -3.16 4.27 -10.73
N ALA A 334 -2.72 4.29 -9.48
CA ALA A 334 -1.69 5.22 -9.03
C ALA A 334 -0.60 4.55 -8.21
N LEU A 335 0.65 4.91 -8.52
CA LEU A 335 1.82 4.71 -7.68
C LEU A 335 2.24 6.09 -7.18
N ILE A 336 1.95 6.38 -5.91
CA ILE A 336 2.35 7.64 -5.29
C ILE A 336 3.71 7.44 -4.62
N ILE A 337 4.65 8.34 -4.91
CA ILE A 337 5.97 8.38 -4.29
C ILE A 337 6.05 9.72 -3.55
N MET A 338 6.10 9.69 -2.22
CA MET A 338 6.15 10.91 -1.42
C MET A 338 7.53 11.04 -0.77
N LEU A 339 8.25 12.09 -1.15
CA LEU A 339 9.59 12.43 -0.70
C LEU A 339 9.51 13.62 0.26
N GLY A 340 10.05 13.43 1.46
CA GLY A 340 10.17 14.47 2.47
C GLY A 340 11.38 15.39 2.25
N PRO A 341 11.76 16.15 3.29
CA PRO A 341 12.88 17.09 3.23
C PRO A 341 14.18 16.40 2.80
N VAL A 342 14.95 17.10 1.98
CA VAL A 342 16.25 16.62 1.52
C VAL A 342 17.23 16.54 2.70
N HIS A 343 18.01 15.46 2.72
CA HIS A 343 19.13 15.27 3.63
C HIS A 343 20.40 15.00 2.82
N VAL A 344 21.18 16.05 2.56
CA VAL A 344 22.45 15.90 1.82
C VAL A 344 23.57 15.67 2.81
N THR A 345 24.35 14.61 2.61
CA THR A 345 25.43 14.23 3.53
C THR A 345 26.67 13.71 2.80
N SER A 346 27.82 13.78 3.47
CA SER A 346 29.02 13.06 3.03
C SER A 346 28.93 11.57 3.39
N ARG A 347 29.73 10.74 2.71
CA ARG A 347 29.91 9.32 3.05
C ARG A 347 30.50 9.11 4.45
N THR A 348 31.36 10.01 4.90
CA THR A 348 32.05 9.92 6.19
C THR A 348 31.21 10.42 7.36
N SER A 349 30.14 11.18 7.11
CA SER A 349 29.36 11.84 8.15
C SER A 349 27.87 11.81 7.88
N LEU A 350 27.30 10.62 7.70
CA LEU A 350 25.87 10.38 7.35
C LEU A 350 24.84 11.12 8.24
N ARG A 351 25.25 11.54 9.44
CA ARG A 351 24.40 12.28 10.39
C ARG A 351 24.35 13.78 10.14
N LYS A 352 25.34 14.37 9.46
CA LYS A 352 25.42 15.81 9.23
C LYS A 352 24.66 16.16 7.95
N ASN A 353 23.47 16.76 8.11
CA ASN A 353 22.75 17.34 6.98
C ASN A 353 23.37 18.67 6.58
N LEU A 354 23.92 18.77 5.37
CA LEU A 354 24.46 20.04 4.85
C LEU A 354 23.40 21.13 4.70
N LEU A 355 22.11 20.78 4.63
CA LEU A 355 21.04 21.76 4.62
C LEU A 355 20.89 22.49 5.96
N LYS A 356 21.26 21.85 7.09
CA LYS A 356 21.19 22.47 8.42
C LYS A 356 21.92 23.82 8.44
N ASP A 357 23.14 23.84 7.90
CA ASP A 357 24.02 25.02 7.96
C ASP A 357 23.67 26.07 6.90
N ARG A 358 22.90 25.70 5.87
CA ARG A 358 22.45 26.59 4.79
C ARG A 358 21.12 27.26 5.08
N CYS A 359 20.32 26.67 5.96
CA CYS A 359 18.98 27.11 6.26
C CYS A 359 18.94 28.11 7.42
N ASN A 360 18.28 29.25 7.18
CA ASN A 360 18.25 30.36 8.12
C ASN A 360 17.68 29.98 9.49
N CYS A 361 16.66 29.11 9.54
CA CYS A 361 16.04 28.72 10.79
C CYS A 361 16.81 27.63 11.57
N SER A 362 17.64 26.83 10.90
CA SER A 362 18.30 25.64 11.48
C SER A 362 19.80 25.80 11.73
N LYS A 363 20.47 26.78 11.12
CA LYS A 363 21.93 26.96 11.21
C LYS A 363 22.44 27.03 12.67
N ASP A 364 21.70 27.73 13.52
CA ASP A 364 22.05 27.95 14.93
C ASP A 364 21.39 26.93 15.88
N LYS A 365 20.73 25.90 15.34
CA LYS A 365 20.04 24.86 16.13
C LYS A 365 20.98 23.69 16.44
N ASN A 366 20.69 23.01 17.55
CA ASN A 366 21.41 21.80 17.96
C ASN A 366 20.90 20.55 17.21
N ASP A 367 21.67 19.46 17.30
CA ASP A 367 21.33 18.20 16.62
C ASP A 367 20.06 17.55 17.20
N GLU A 368 19.76 17.76 18.48
CA GLU A 368 18.54 17.26 19.11
C GLU A 368 17.28 17.90 18.51
N PHE A 369 17.32 19.21 18.24
CA PHE A 369 16.25 19.92 17.55
C PHE A 369 16.05 19.35 16.15
N MET A 370 17.13 19.13 15.39
CA MET A 370 17.03 18.55 14.04
C MET A 370 16.46 17.14 14.06
N LYS A 371 16.81 16.34 15.08
CA LYS A 371 16.21 15.02 15.28
C LYS A 371 14.71 15.13 15.54
N LYS A 372 14.27 15.98 16.48
CA LYS A 372 12.84 16.20 16.77
C LYS A 372 12.07 16.67 15.53
N LEU A 373 12.64 17.58 14.76
CA LEU A 373 12.05 18.06 13.52
C LEU A 373 11.87 16.93 12.50
N SER A 374 12.88 16.09 12.35
CA SER A 374 12.84 14.97 11.40
C SER A 374 11.87 13.88 11.84
N ASN A 375 11.77 13.62 13.15
CA ASN A 375 10.75 12.73 13.70
C ASN A 375 9.34 13.23 13.37
N ALA A 376 9.08 14.54 13.48
CA ALA A 376 7.77 15.11 13.13
C ALA A 376 7.42 14.90 11.64
N TRP A 377 8.41 14.95 10.73
CA TRP A 377 8.20 14.61 9.33
C TRP A 377 7.93 13.12 9.10
N ILE A 378 8.62 12.25 9.84
CA ILE A 378 8.38 10.80 9.81
C ILE A 378 6.97 10.47 10.31
N GLU A 379 6.57 11.01 11.46
CA GLU A 379 5.25 10.82 12.04
C GLU A 379 4.15 11.30 11.08
N GLY A 380 4.28 12.51 10.52
CA GLY A 380 3.31 13.04 9.56
C GLY A 380 3.17 12.18 8.30
N PHE A 381 4.25 11.59 7.78
CA PHE A 381 4.16 10.69 6.62
C PHE A 381 3.63 9.30 6.99
N GLN A 382 3.89 8.81 8.21
CA GLN A 382 3.30 7.57 8.74
C GLN A 382 1.77 7.68 8.80
N GLU A 383 1.23 8.81 9.26
CA GLU A 383 -0.23 9.04 9.26
C GLU A 383 -0.84 8.93 7.85
N VAL A 384 -0.13 9.43 6.85
CA VAL A 384 -0.55 9.34 5.44
C VAL A 384 -0.47 7.89 4.93
N GLU A 385 0.58 7.14 5.29
CA GLU A 385 0.70 5.71 4.95
C GLU A 385 -0.45 4.89 5.55
N ASP A 386 -0.75 5.11 6.83
CA ASP A 386 -1.87 4.46 7.53
C ASP A 386 -3.21 4.77 6.87
N ARG A 387 -3.40 6.03 6.46
CA ARG A 387 -4.58 6.47 5.69
C ARG A 387 -4.71 5.69 4.37
N VAL A 388 -3.60 5.50 3.64
CA VAL A 388 -3.60 4.78 2.36
C VAL A 388 -3.88 3.29 2.56
N HIS A 389 -3.25 2.66 3.56
CA HIS A 389 -3.51 1.27 3.91
C HIS A 389 -4.99 1.03 4.27
N ALA A 390 -5.65 2.00 4.90
CA ALA A 390 -7.07 1.92 5.23
C ALA A 390 -7.99 1.84 3.99
N TYR A 391 -7.58 2.36 2.83
CA TYR A 391 -8.39 2.28 1.60
C TYR A 391 -8.57 0.87 1.07
N ARG A 392 -7.60 -0.03 1.32
CA ARG A 392 -7.60 -1.43 0.83
C ARG A 392 -7.82 -1.55 -0.68
N ARG A 393 -7.19 -0.67 -1.47
CA ARG A 393 -7.26 -0.69 -2.95
C ARG A 393 -6.04 -1.37 -3.53
N SER A 394 -6.25 -2.33 -4.43
CA SER A 394 -5.17 -3.03 -5.12
C SER A 394 -4.56 -2.23 -6.28
N THR A 395 -5.04 -1.02 -6.56
CA THR A 395 -4.61 -0.17 -7.68
C THR A 395 -4.12 1.20 -7.24
N PHE A 396 -3.98 1.43 -5.94
CA PHE A 396 -3.54 2.71 -5.39
C PHE A 396 -2.64 2.41 -4.20
N THR A 397 -1.36 2.78 -4.30
CA THR A 397 -0.38 2.62 -3.22
C THR A 397 0.43 3.89 -3.04
N LEU A 398 1.04 4.01 -1.87
CA LEU A 398 1.96 5.08 -1.48
C LEU A 398 3.27 4.45 -1.03
N LEU A 399 4.37 4.86 -1.66
CA LEU A 399 5.72 4.69 -1.14
C LEU A 399 6.14 6.00 -0.48
N GLN A 400 6.27 5.99 0.84
CA GLN A 400 6.73 7.14 1.61
C GLN A 400 8.25 7.05 1.89
N LEU A 401 8.95 8.16 1.66
CA LEU A 401 10.36 8.36 1.98
C LEU A 401 10.48 9.68 2.75
N PRO A 402 10.23 9.69 4.07
CA PRO A 402 10.08 10.91 4.86
C PRO A 402 11.37 11.72 4.98
N ILE A 403 12.53 11.11 4.70
CA ILE A 403 13.81 11.81 4.61
C ILE A 403 14.47 11.42 3.29
N PHE A 404 14.63 12.40 2.40
CA PHE A 404 15.24 12.16 1.09
C PHE A 404 16.76 12.30 1.17
N THR A 405 17.43 11.20 1.52
CA THR A 405 18.87 11.19 1.79
C THR A 405 19.71 11.08 0.52
N ILE A 406 20.51 12.11 0.21
CA ILE A 406 21.45 12.11 -0.91
C ILE A 406 22.87 12.08 -0.34
N THR A 407 23.65 11.08 -0.75
CA THR A 407 25.04 10.91 -0.31
C THR A 407 26.02 11.19 -1.45
N SER A 408 27.12 11.88 -1.14
CA SER A 408 28.19 12.15 -2.10
C SER A 408 29.55 12.25 -1.42
N ARG A 409 30.63 12.08 -2.18
CA ARG A 409 32.01 12.39 -1.74
C ARG A 409 32.20 13.89 -1.56
N TYR A 410 31.59 14.67 -2.45
CA TYR A 410 31.67 16.13 -2.46
C TYR A 410 30.26 16.74 -2.32
N PRO A 411 29.58 16.56 -1.18
CA PRO A 411 28.17 16.92 -1.02
C PRO A 411 27.88 18.42 -1.20
N PHE A 412 28.84 19.29 -0.92
CA PHE A 412 28.70 20.74 -1.16
C PHE A 412 28.53 21.09 -2.64
N SER A 413 29.10 20.28 -3.54
CA SER A 413 29.01 20.49 -5.00
C SER A 413 27.63 20.19 -5.58
N LEU A 414 26.70 19.67 -4.77
CA LEU A 414 25.33 19.35 -5.20
C LEU A 414 24.37 20.54 -5.09
N PHE A 415 24.79 21.62 -4.44
CA PHE A 415 23.96 22.81 -4.24
C PHE A 415 24.32 23.92 -5.23
N ILE A 416 23.34 24.79 -5.49
CA ILE A 416 23.61 26.08 -6.09
C ILE A 416 24.41 26.94 -5.07
N LYS A 417 25.36 27.75 -5.56
CA LYS A 417 26.20 28.61 -4.71
C LYS A 417 25.31 29.51 -3.84
N ASN A 418 25.58 29.54 -2.53
CA ASN A 418 24.83 30.33 -1.53
C ASN A 418 23.31 30.09 -1.50
N SER A 419 22.86 28.90 -1.92
CA SER A 419 21.46 28.52 -1.96
C SER A 419 21.26 27.17 -1.26
N THR A 420 20.00 26.91 -0.92
CA THR A 420 19.50 25.65 -0.34
C THR A 420 19.01 24.70 -1.42
N ASN A 421 18.82 25.19 -2.64
CA ASN A 421 18.37 24.41 -3.79
C ASN A 421 19.52 23.59 -4.39
N LEU A 422 19.17 22.39 -4.87
CA LEU A 422 20.09 21.53 -5.59
C LEU A 422 20.39 22.11 -6.98
N ASN A 423 21.62 21.92 -7.46
CA ASN A 423 22.00 22.23 -8.82
C ASN A 423 21.75 21.03 -9.75
N ARG A 424 22.13 21.13 -11.03
CA ARG A 424 21.98 20.04 -12.01
C ARG A 424 22.61 18.72 -11.54
N ARG A 425 23.79 18.77 -10.91
CA ARG A 425 24.45 17.59 -10.34
C ARG A 425 23.65 17.02 -9.17
N GLY A 426 23.15 17.86 -8.27
CA GLY A 426 22.28 17.44 -7.18
C GLY A 426 21.00 16.76 -7.67
N HIS A 427 20.37 17.28 -8.73
CA HIS A 427 19.21 16.66 -9.37
C HIS A 427 19.54 15.29 -10.00
N ASN A 428 20.69 15.13 -10.65
CA ASN A 428 21.12 13.83 -11.16
C ASN A 428 21.27 12.79 -10.03
N TYR A 429 21.89 13.18 -8.91
CA TYR A 429 22.01 12.30 -7.73
C TYR A 429 20.64 11.97 -7.13
N ALA A 430 19.72 12.95 -7.11
CA ALA A 430 18.35 12.77 -6.64
C ALA A 430 17.58 11.74 -7.49
N ALA A 431 17.57 11.89 -8.82
CA ALA A 431 16.94 10.94 -9.73
C ALA A 431 17.51 9.53 -9.59
N LYS A 432 18.84 9.44 -9.55
CA LYS A 432 19.54 8.18 -9.42
C LYS A 432 19.24 7.46 -8.10
N TRP A 433 19.35 8.18 -6.99
CA TRP A 433 19.06 7.61 -5.67
C TRP A 433 17.62 7.10 -5.62
N LEU A 434 16.68 7.90 -6.12
CA LEU A 434 15.28 7.53 -6.14
C LEU A 434 15.03 6.29 -6.99
N TRP A 435 15.58 6.24 -8.20
CA TRP A 435 15.48 5.08 -9.07
C TRP A 435 15.98 3.80 -8.39
N ASN A 436 17.21 3.84 -7.85
CA ASN A 436 17.78 2.68 -7.20
C ASN A 436 16.94 2.27 -5.97
N ARG A 437 16.43 3.24 -5.20
CA ARG A 437 15.53 2.97 -4.06
C ARG A 437 14.23 2.29 -4.50
N LEU A 438 13.64 2.72 -5.61
CA LEU A 438 12.43 2.11 -6.18
C LEU A 438 12.66 0.67 -6.66
N VAL A 439 13.86 0.35 -7.12
CA VAL A 439 14.21 -0.98 -7.64
C VAL A 439 14.61 -1.96 -6.54
N THR A 440 15.42 -1.55 -5.58
CA THR A 440 15.93 -2.46 -4.54
C THR A 440 15.08 -2.47 -3.27
N GLY A 441 14.25 -1.44 -3.06
CA GLY A 441 13.41 -1.32 -1.86
C GLY A 441 14.21 -1.07 -0.57
N PRO A 442 13.73 -1.55 0.60
CA PRO A 442 14.34 -1.28 1.91
C PRO A 442 15.78 -1.75 2.01
N SER A 443 16.13 -2.86 1.34
CA SER A 443 17.48 -3.43 1.29
C SER A 443 18.49 -2.63 0.46
N TYR A 444 18.13 -1.46 -0.05
CA TYR A 444 19.07 -0.55 -0.72
C TYR A 444 20.19 -0.17 0.24
N ASN A 445 21.37 -0.77 0.21
CA ASN A 445 22.41 -0.41 1.18
C ASN A 445 23.21 0.83 0.73
N ILE A 446 23.04 1.97 1.42
CA ILE A 446 23.81 3.21 1.20
C ILE A 446 25.34 3.00 1.37
N THR A 447 25.79 1.96 2.09
CA THR A 447 27.24 1.68 2.24
C THR A 447 27.85 0.91 1.06
N GLN A 448 27.04 0.23 0.24
CA GLN A 448 27.46 -0.42 -1.01
C GLN A 448 27.35 0.53 -2.22
N VAL A 449 27.53 1.84 -2.00
CA VAL A 449 27.81 2.84 -3.05
C VAL A 449 29.23 2.61 -3.58
N LEU A 450 29.47 1.43 -4.15
CA LEU A 450 30.71 1.05 -4.83
C LEU A 450 30.66 1.40 -6.32
N SER A 451 29.46 1.67 -6.86
CA SER A 451 29.28 2.29 -8.18
C SER A 451 28.51 3.61 -8.04
N GLN A 452 29.22 4.68 -7.68
CA GLN A 452 28.66 6.04 -7.65
C GLN A 452 28.04 6.45 -9.01
N ASP A 453 28.28 5.70 -10.09
CA ASP A 453 27.82 5.98 -11.46
C ASP A 453 26.76 5.03 -12.02
N SER A 454 26.51 3.84 -11.43
CA SER A 454 25.52 2.91 -11.98
C SER A 454 24.10 2.95 -11.41
N TYR A 455 23.13 2.84 -12.31
CA TYR A 455 21.73 2.51 -12.07
C TYR A 455 21.54 1.00 -12.01
N TYR A 456 20.60 0.55 -11.17
CA TYR A 456 20.31 -0.87 -11.03
C TYR A 456 19.17 -1.29 -11.94
N CYS A 457 19.32 -2.46 -12.55
CA CYS A 457 18.24 -3.12 -13.25
C CYS A 457 17.27 -3.77 -12.25
N PRO A 458 15.97 -3.84 -12.56
CA PRO A 458 15.02 -4.68 -11.81
C PRO A 458 15.50 -6.13 -11.74
N ASP A 459 15.25 -6.78 -10.59
CA ASP A 459 15.62 -8.18 -10.36
C ASP A 459 14.87 -9.10 -11.34
N SER A 460 15.54 -10.10 -11.90
CA SER A 460 14.93 -11.07 -12.82
C SER A 460 13.81 -11.89 -12.19
N TYR A 461 13.85 -12.12 -10.87
CA TYR A 461 12.81 -12.84 -10.11
C TYR A 461 11.72 -11.91 -9.57
N CYS A 462 12.04 -10.64 -9.37
CA CYS A 462 11.11 -9.61 -8.92
C CYS A 462 11.27 -8.32 -9.75
N PRO A 463 10.75 -8.29 -10.98
CA PRO A 463 11.00 -7.19 -11.90
C PRO A 463 10.02 -6.01 -11.72
N PHE A 464 9.58 -5.77 -10.48
CA PHE A 464 8.58 -4.77 -10.14
C PHE A 464 9.18 -3.71 -9.22
N PHE A 465 8.60 -2.51 -9.23
CA PHE A 465 8.92 -1.52 -8.20
C PHE A 465 8.66 -2.09 -6.81
N ARG A 466 9.57 -1.81 -5.89
CA ARG A 466 9.47 -2.27 -4.50
C ARG A 466 8.57 -1.31 -3.75
N VAL A 467 7.39 -1.80 -3.39
CA VAL A 467 6.33 -1.08 -2.68
C VAL A 467 5.93 -1.86 -1.42
N PRO A 468 5.29 -1.23 -0.42
CA PRO A 468 4.91 -1.90 0.82
C PRO A 468 4.21 -3.25 0.63
N GLU A 469 3.37 -3.38 -0.40
CA GLU A 469 2.62 -4.60 -0.71
C GLU A 469 3.47 -5.79 -1.16
N ASN A 470 4.68 -5.56 -1.71
CA ASN A 470 5.55 -6.62 -2.21
C ASN A 470 6.87 -6.77 -1.44
N PHE A 471 7.09 -5.99 -0.38
CA PHE A 471 8.32 -6.08 0.44
C PHE A 471 8.57 -7.49 0.99
N GLY A 472 7.56 -8.12 1.60
CA GLY A 472 7.73 -9.45 2.20
C GLY A 472 7.69 -10.61 1.20
N LYS A 473 6.94 -10.48 0.09
CA LYS A 473 6.84 -11.52 -0.94
C LYS A 473 6.60 -10.89 -2.30
N CYS A 474 7.48 -11.20 -3.24
CA CYS A 474 7.29 -10.86 -4.65
C CYS A 474 6.84 -12.10 -5.43
N VAL A 475 5.76 -11.96 -6.20
CA VAL A 475 5.22 -13.06 -7.03
C VAL A 475 5.20 -12.58 -8.48
N ALA A 476 6.20 -13.02 -9.25
CA ALA A 476 6.24 -12.80 -10.68
C ALA A 476 5.58 -14.00 -11.39
N VAL A 477 4.43 -13.76 -12.02
CA VAL A 477 3.70 -14.78 -12.80
C VAL A 477 4.09 -14.65 -14.27
N ARG A 478 4.60 -15.73 -14.86
CA ARG A 478 4.90 -15.76 -16.30
C ARG A 478 3.62 -15.77 -17.12
N LYS A 479 3.63 -15.12 -18.28
CA LYS A 479 2.47 -15.09 -19.19
C LYS A 479 2.04 -16.49 -19.64
N GLU A 480 3.01 -17.33 -19.99
CA GLU A 480 2.78 -18.71 -20.41
C GLU A 480 2.05 -19.54 -19.34
N ASP A 481 2.39 -19.34 -18.07
CA ASP A 481 1.78 -20.06 -16.95
C ASP A 481 0.37 -19.53 -16.68
N TYR A 482 0.18 -18.20 -16.79
CA TYR A 482 -1.13 -17.56 -16.68
C TYR A 482 -2.09 -18.04 -17.77
N GLU A 483 -1.64 -18.12 -19.02
CA GLU A 483 -2.45 -18.57 -20.16
C GLU A 483 -2.89 -20.03 -20.03
N LYS A 484 -2.05 -20.89 -19.43
CA LYS A 484 -2.39 -22.31 -19.18
C LYS A 484 -3.45 -22.47 -18.09
N ASN A 485 -3.43 -21.65 -17.04
CA ASN A 485 -4.31 -21.79 -15.88
C ASN A 485 -4.75 -20.43 -15.30
N PRO A 486 -5.56 -19.63 -16.03
CA PRO A 486 -5.89 -18.26 -15.61
C PRO A 486 -6.64 -18.22 -14.28
N GLU A 487 -7.55 -19.17 -14.03
CA GLU A 487 -8.35 -19.22 -12.79
C GLU A 487 -7.51 -19.43 -11.52
N LEU A 488 -6.35 -20.08 -11.65
CA LEU A 488 -5.42 -20.32 -10.54
C LEU A 488 -4.76 -19.01 -10.09
N PHE A 489 -4.42 -18.15 -11.06
CA PHE A 489 -3.68 -16.92 -10.83
C PHE A 489 -4.58 -15.71 -10.62
N GLU A 490 -5.81 -15.69 -11.17
CA GLU A 490 -6.77 -14.61 -10.89
C GLU A 490 -7.12 -14.52 -9.39
N LYS A 491 -7.21 -15.66 -8.69
CA LYS A 491 -7.43 -15.67 -7.23
C LYS A 491 -6.24 -15.13 -6.42
N SER A 492 -5.02 -15.17 -6.97
CA SER A 492 -3.80 -14.71 -6.28
C SER A 492 -3.40 -13.28 -6.67
N LEU A 493 -3.66 -12.86 -7.90
CA LEU A 493 -3.44 -11.49 -8.44
C LEU A 493 -4.53 -10.50 -7.99
N HIS A 494 -5.76 -10.96 -7.74
CA HIS A 494 -6.83 -10.13 -7.21
C HIS A 494 -7.07 -10.39 -5.73
N LYS A 495 -6.13 -9.95 -4.87
CA LYS A 495 -6.36 -9.85 -3.42
C LYS A 495 -7.36 -8.75 -3.01
N GLY A 496 -8.00 -8.08 -3.97
CA GLY A 496 -9.20 -7.29 -3.73
C GLY A 496 -10.41 -8.23 -3.70
N LYS A 497 -11.11 -8.33 -2.56
CA LYS A 497 -12.32 -9.14 -2.40
C LYS A 497 -13.17 -9.13 -3.66
N SER A 498 -13.46 -10.30 -4.21
CA SER A 498 -14.59 -10.50 -5.13
C SER A 498 -15.78 -9.73 -4.56
N LYS A 499 -16.18 -8.65 -5.24
CA LYS A 499 -17.49 -8.07 -5.03
C LYS A 499 -18.46 -9.19 -5.38
N LYS A 500 -19.00 -9.88 -4.37
CA LYS A 500 -20.11 -10.83 -4.56
C LYS A 500 -21.09 -10.17 -5.51
N LYS A 501 -21.24 -10.76 -6.69
CA LYS A 501 -22.02 -10.20 -7.79
C LYS A 501 -23.39 -9.83 -7.21
N LYS A 502 -23.82 -8.56 -7.28
CA LYS A 502 -25.06 -8.08 -6.62
C LYS A 502 -26.27 -9.00 -6.92
N SER A 503 -26.25 -9.68 -8.07
CA SER A 503 -27.24 -10.71 -8.44
C SER A 503 -27.40 -11.85 -7.43
N GLU A 504 -26.34 -12.25 -6.73
CA GLU A 504 -26.35 -13.39 -5.81
C GLU A 504 -27.00 -13.03 -4.46
N ILE A 505 -26.84 -11.77 -4.03
CA ILE A 505 -27.54 -11.21 -2.86
C ILE A 505 -29.02 -11.07 -3.18
N TYR A 506 -29.40 -10.51 -4.35
CA TYR A 506 -30.80 -10.41 -4.75
C TYR A 506 -31.48 -11.78 -4.93
N LYS A 507 -30.76 -12.79 -5.42
CA LYS A 507 -31.28 -14.17 -5.48
C LYS A 507 -31.52 -14.75 -4.08
N ARG A 508 -30.58 -14.57 -3.14
CA ARG A 508 -30.76 -15.04 -1.75
C ARG A 508 -31.90 -14.32 -1.04
N THR A 509 -31.99 -12.99 -1.15
CA THR A 509 -33.07 -12.21 -0.55
C THR A 509 -34.43 -12.55 -1.18
N GLY A 510 -34.48 -12.73 -2.51
CA GLY A 510 -35.70 -13.15 -3.21
C GLY A 510 -36.21 -14.52 -2.76
N MET A 511 -35.30 -15.49 -2.56
CA MET A 511 -35.67 -16.83 -2.06
C MET A 511 -36.20 -16.79 -0.62
N ILE A 512 -35.61 -15.96 0.26
CA ILE A 512 -36.07 -15.82 1.64
C ILE A 512 -37.48 -15.22 1.69
N ILE A 513 -37.75 -14.20 0.87
CA ILE A 513 -39.09 -13.58 0.78
C ILE A 513 -40.12 -14.59 0.26
N LEU A 514 -39.76 -15.40 -0.74
CA LEU A 514 -40.66 -16.43 -1.28
C LEU A 514 -41.04 -17.47 -0.20
N VAL A 515 -40.06 -17.95 0.57
CA VAL A 515 -40.30 -18.91 1.65
C VAL A 515 -41.12 -18.29 2.78
N ALA A 516 -40.87 -17.04 3.15
CA ALA A 516 -41.69 -16.34 4.14
C ALA A 516 -43.15 -16.20 3.68
N ALA A 517 -43.38 -15.86 2.41
CA ALA A 517 -44.73 -15.73 1.85
C ALA A 517 -45.49 -17.06 1.82
N THR A 518 -44.82 -18.18 1.51
CA THR A 518 -45.46 -19.50 1.52
C THR A 518 -45.80 -19.97 2.93
N VAL A 519 -44.96 -19.67 3.93
CA VAL A 519 -45.26 -19.98 5.33
C VAL A 519 -46.44 -19.15 5.85
N VAL A 520 -46.50 -17.86 5.53
CA VAL A 520 -47.62 -17.00 5.97
C VAL A 520 -48.94 -17.43 5.34
N THR A 521 -48.94 -17.76 4.05
CA THR A 521 -50.16 -18.19 3.34
C THR A 521 -50.65 -19.55 3.85
N THR A 522 -49.76 -20.50 4.09
CA THR A 522 -50.12 -21.81 4.65
C THR A 522 -50.66 -21.70 6.08
N LEU A 523 -50.04 -20.91 6.95
CA LEU A 523 -50.55 -20.65 8.29
C LEU A 523 -51.92 -19.95 8.25
N SER A 524 -52.09 -18.96 7.37
CA SER A 524 -53.38 -18.25 7.21
C SER A 524 -54.51 -19.19 6.81
N ILE A 525 -54.24 -20.14 5.90
CA ILE A 525 -55.22 -21.17 5.48
C ILE A 525 -55.54 -22.12 6.64
N ILE A 526 -54.55 -22.52 7.44
CA ILE A 526 -54.74 -23.38 8.61
C ILE A 526 -55.61 -22.68 9.66
N PHE A 527 -55.33 -21.42 9.98
CA PHE A 527 -56.12 -20.64 10.93
C PHE A 527 -57.54 -20.40 10.42
N TYR A 528 -57.72 -20.10 9.13
CA TYR A 528 -59.04 -19.95 8.52
C TYR A 528 -59.88 -21.25 8.62
N ASN A 529 -59.27 -22.39 8.31
CA ASN A 529 -59.96 -23.69 8.39
C ASN A 529 -60.30 -24.09 9.84
N LYS A 530 -59.40 -23.79 10.79
CA LYS A 530 -59.65 -24.03 12.22
C LYS A 530 -60.78 -23.12 12.75
N HIS A 531 -60.79 -21.85 12.36
CA HIS A 531 -61.87 -20.92 12.69
C HIS A 531 -63.22 -21.36 12.09
N LYS A 532 -63.23 -21.79 10.83
CA LYS A 532 -64.43 -22.31 10.16
C LYS A 532 -64.98 -23.58 10.84
N GLN A 533 -64.11 -24.49 11.31
CA GLN A 533 -64.54 -25.66 12.09
C GLN A 533 -65.15 -25.28 13.44
N ILE A 534 -64.58 -24.28 14.14
CA ILE A 534 -65.12 -23.79 15.41
C ILE A 534 -66.49 -23.14 15.20
N ASN A 535 -66.64 -22.33 14.15
CA ASN A 535 -67.92 -21.69 13.84
C ASN A 535 -69.01 -22.72 13.46
N ASN A 536 -68.66 -23.76 12.70
CA ASN A 536 -69.58 -24.84 12.38
C ASN A 536 -69.96 -25.68 13.62
N ARG A 537 -69.05 -25.87 14.58
CA ARG A 537 -69.36 -26.54 15.87
C ARG A 537 -70.29 -25.70 16.75
N ASN A 538 -70.15 -24.38 16.72
CA ASN A 538 -71.03 -23.46 17.46
C ASN A 538 -72.43 -23.37 16.83
N MET A 539 -72.52 -23.43 15.49
CA MET A 539 -73.81 -23.55 14.77
C MET A 539 -74.50 -24.90 15.03
N ALA A 540 -73.75 -26.00 15.16
CA ALA A 540 -74.30 -27.32 15.50
C ALA A 540 -74.79 -27.40 16.97
N LYS A 541 -74.11 -26.73 17.92
CA LYS A 541 -74.56 -26.66 19.33
C LYS A 541 -75.82 -25.80 19.52
N LYS A 542 -76.07 -24.81 18.65
CA LYS A 542 -77.28 -23.96 18.70
C LYS A 542 -78.51 -24.63 18.08
N GLY A 543 -78.33 -25.70 17.30
CA GLY A 543 -79.43 -26.52 16.75
C GLY A 543 -79.90 -27.65 17.67
N ASP A 544 -79.09 -28.04 18.66
CA ASP A 544 -79.37 -29.18 19.56
C ASP A 544 -79.94 -28.73 20.93
N SER A 545 -79.90 -27.44 21.25
CA SER A 545 -80.46 -26.85 22.47
C SER A 545 -81.91 -26.38 22.34
N SER A 546 -82.57 -26.61 21.19
CA SER A 546 -83.98 -26.27 20.94
C SER A 546 -84.93 -27.48 21.01
N ARG A 547 -84.44 -28.67 21.38
CA ARG A 547 -85.22 -29.93 21.37
C ARG A 547 -85.28 -30.68 22.70
N ARG A 548 -84.82 -30.09 23.81
CA ARG A 548 -84.85 -30.69 25.15
C ARG A 548 -85.09 -29.64 26.25
N ALA A 549 -86.15 -28.86 26.08
CA ALA A 549 -86.74 -28.02 27.12
C ALA A 549 -88.25 -28.10 26.93
N ASP A 550 -88.87 -29.08 27.60
CA ASP A 550 -90.25 -29.05 28.08
C ASP A 550 -90.34 -30.14 29.16
N GLU A 551 -90.95 -29.78 30.29
CA GLU A 551 -91.21 -30.56 31.53
C GLU A 551 -89.99 -30.84 32.43
N ASP A 552 -89.86 -30.37 33.68
CA ASP A 552 -90.65 -29.51 34.56
C ASP A 552 -89.66 -28.97 35.63
N ASP A 553 -89.76 -27.68 35.95
CA ASP A 553 -89.18 -27.06 37.14
C ASP A 553 -90.31 -26.35 37.88
N GLU A 554 -90.54 -26.70 39.15
CA GLU A 554 -91.39 -25.91 40.04
C GLU A 554 -90.63 -25.50 41.30
N SER A 555 -90.26 -24.22 41.30
CA SER A 555 -90.18 -23.30 42.43
C SER A 555 -88.95 -23.34 43.37
N ARG A 556 -88.13 -22.29 43.30
CA ARG A 556 -88.10 -21.18 44.29
C ARG A 556 -86.99 -20.16 43.96
N THR A 557 -87.34 -18.88 44.03
CA THR A 557 -86.45 -17.70 44.00
C THR A 557 -86.48 -16.99 45.38
N PRO A 558 -85.73 -15.89 45.61
CA PRO A 558 -84.26 -15.75 45.61
C PRO A 558 -83.77 -14.88 46.81
N ASN A 559 -82.48 -14.56 46.88
CA ASN A 559 -81.80 -13.36 47.44
C ASN A 559 -80.36 -13.75 47.87
N ASN A 560 -79.30 -12.94 47.83
CA ASN A 560 -78.95 -11.61 47.32
C ASN A 560 -77.42 -11.42 47.53
N GLY A 561 -76.82 -10.43 46.85
CA GLY A 561 -75.53 -9.78 47.21
C GLY A 561 -74.31 -10.29 46.43
N GLU A 562 -73.32 -9.49 46.03
CA GLU A 562 -73.01 -8.06 46.23
C GLU A 562 -71.83 -7.69 45.29
N SER A 563 -71.65 -6.38 45.03
CA SER A 563 -70.56 -5.74 44.23
C SER A 563 -69.19 -5.75 44.97
N PRO A 564 -68.01 -5.26 44.47
CA PRO A 564 -67.79 -4.04 43.65
C PRO A 564 -66.63 -4.01 42.62
N ASN A 565 -66.58 -2.89 41.88
CA ASN A 565 -65.60 -2.41 40.89
C ASN A 565 -64.18 -2.09 41.44
N ASP A 566 -63.18 -2.07 40.54
CA ASP A 566 -62.10 -1.05 40.38
C ASP A 566 -61.22 -1.45 39.15
N TYR A 567 -61.16 -0.73 38.02
CA TYR A 567 -60.47 0.52 37.62
C TYR A 567 -59.02 0.38 37.06
N LEU A 568 -58.84 0.85 35.80
CA LEU A 568 -57.70 1.64 35.22
C LEU A 568 -56.33 0.93 35.01
N LEU A 569 -55.41 1.27 34.07
CA LEU A 569 -55.22 2.36 33.08
C LEU A 569 -54.05 1.97 32.13
N SER A 570 -54.14 2.37 30.84
CA SER A 570 -53.10 3.02 30.00
C SER A 570 -51.69 2.41 29.79
N LYS A 571 -51.28 2.24 28.52
CA LYS A 571 -50.30 3.11 27.81
C LYS A 571 -50.09 2.69 26.34
N ASN A 572 -50.16 3.66 25.43
CA ASN A 572 -49.80 3.60 24.01
C ASN A 572 -48.72 4.65 23.74
N GLN A 573 -47.82 4.35 22.78
CA GLN A 573 -46.93 5.27 22.00
C GLN A 573 -45.90 6.09 22.82
N GLU A 574 -44.71 6.48 22.35
CA GLU A 574 -44.05 6.58 21.05
C GLU A 574 -42.55 6.80 21.36
N LYS A 575 -41.60 6.36 20.51
CA LYS A 575 -40.25 6.93 20.48
C LYS A 575 -39.59 6.73 19.11
N VAL A 576 -39.29 7.89 18.52
CA VAL A 576 -38.14 8.29 17.67
C VAL A 576 -37.12 7.22 17.32
#